data_AF-A0A367G706-F1
#
_entry.id   AF-A0A367G706-F1
#
_cell.length_a   1.000
_cell.length_b   1.000
_cell.length_c   1.000
_cell.angle_alpha   90.00
_cell.angle_beta   90.00
_cell.angle_gamma   90.00
#
_symmetry.space_group_name_H-M   'P 1'
#
loop_
_entity.id
_entity.type
_entity.pdbx_description
1 polymer ?
#
loop_
_entity_poly.entity_id
_entity_poly.type
_entity_poly.pdbx_seq_one_letter_code
_entity_poly.pdbx_strand_id
1 'polypeptide(L)'
;MVQVDLITGFLGSGKTTFMRHYARYMVQQGWNVCILENDFGAVNVDVMLLQDILGDHCDMESISGGCDCDTHQRRMRTKLISLAMQGFDRVIIEPSGIFDVDEFFDILHDEPLDKWYRMGNVIAIVDAKQEQQLSPQSAYLLASETANAGMVVLSRSQLATPAEMDSTVNYLNHALEQNGCARRFGADVLRKNWEDLTPQDLAAVAACGSKQASYEKMHFDQHDVFSSLYFIDRHLPLPRLKEVVNELFADASCGRIMRIKGFTSDGNGWLELNASRDAMTLKPIAKAQEVIIVIGEQLNRAAIEAHWKEV
;
A
#
# COMPACT_ATOMS: atom_id res chain seq x y z
N MET A 1 12.09 23.26 -6.71
CA MET A 1 11.71 22.50 -5.51
C MET A 1 10.94 21.30 -5.99
N VAL A 2 11.41 20.11 -5.66
CA VAL A 2 10.82 18.84 -6.09
C VAL A 2 9.47 18.68 -5.39
N GLN A 3 8.45 18.23 -6.10
CA GLN A 3 7.13 18.01 -5.51
C GLN A 3 6.99 16.54 -5.10
N VAL A 4 6.49 16.32 -3.88
CA VAL A 4 6.22 14.97 -3.37
C VAL A 4 4.74 14.65 -3.52
N ASP A 5 4.43 13.54 -4.18
CA ASP A 5 3.08 12.99 -4.22
C ASP A 5 3.02 11.70 -3.37
N LEU A 6 2.21 11.71 -2.32
CA LEU A 6 2.01 10.56 -1.44
C LEU A 6 0.85 9.70 -1.93
N ILE A 7 1.11 8.40 -2.09
CA ILE A 7 0.09 7.39 -2.36
C ILE A 7 -0.14 6.60 -1.08
N THR A 8 -1.18 6.97 -0.33
CA THR A 8 -1.54 6.36 0.95
C THR A 8 -2.66 5.35 0.77
N GLY A 9 -2.95 4.59 1.82
CA GLY A 9 -4.10 3.70 1.82
C GLY A 9 -3.86 2.39 2.56
N PHE A 10 -4.95 1.76 2.94
CA PHE A 10 -4.95 0.55 3.74
C PHE A 10 -4.25 -0.63 3.03
N LEU A 11 -3.81 -1.63 3.79
CA LEU A 11 -3.09 -2.78 3.23
C LEU A 11 -3.92 -3.49 2.16
N GLY A 12 -3.31 -3.73 0.99
CA GLY A 12 -3.95 -4.46 -0.10
C GLY A 12 -4.96 -3.65 -0.92
N SER A 13 -5.09 -2.33 -0.69
CA SER A 13 -6.01 -1.47 -1.43
C SER A 13 -5.64 -1.28 -2.91
N GLY A 14 -4.43 -1.67 -3.32
CA GLY A 14 -3.97 -1.58 -4.72
C GLY A 14 -3.07 -0.38 -5.05
N LYS A 15 -2.47 0.25 -4.03
CA LYS A 15 -1.53 1.38 -4.16
C LYS A 15 -0.50 1.22 -5.28
N THR A 16 0.28 0.12 -5.30
CA THR A 16 1.30 -0.13 -6.34
C THR A 16 0.72 -0.05 -7.75
N THR A 17 -0.43 -0.68 -7.97
CA THR A 17 -1.07 -0.68 -9.28
C THR A 17 -1.53 0.73 -9.65
N PHE A 18 -2.13 1.49 -8.74
CA PHE A 18 -2.49 2.89 -9.00
C PHE A 18 -1.26 3.76 -9.30
N MET A 19 -0.19 3.60 -8.50
CA MET A 19 1.06 4.31 -8.65
C MET A 19 1.64 4.15 -10.06
N ARG A 20 1.55 2.94 -10.63
CA ARG A 20 1.94 2.68 -12.03
C ARG A 20 1.18 3.57 -13.02
N HIS A 21 -0.15 3.63 -12.90
CA HIS A 21 -0.99 4.44 -13.80
C HIS A 21 -0.67 5.94 -13.64
N TYR A 22 -0.51 6.38 -12.39
CA TYR A 22 -0.23 7.77 -12.05
C TYR A 22 1.16 8.22 -12.54
N ALA A 23 2.21 7.42 -12.30
CA ALA A 23 3.56 7.71 -12.77
C ALA A 23 3.64 7.76 -14.30
N ARG A 24 3.00 6.80 -14.99
CA ARG A 24 2.92 6.82 -16.46
C ARG A 24 2.27 8.10 -16.97
N TYR A 25 1.18 8.55 -16.34
CA TYR A 25 0.54 9.81 -16.70
C TYR A 25 1.47 11.01 -16.48
N MET A 26 2.20 11.07 -15.36
CA MET A 26 3.16 12.15 -15.07
C MET A 26 4.26 12.24 -16.12
N VAL A 27 4.82 11.10 -16.51
CA VAL A 27 5.83 11.02 -17.58
C VAL A 27 5.25 11.50 -18.91
N GLN A 28 4.00 11.14 -19.23
CA GLN A 28 3.31 11.64 -20.43
C GLN A 28 3.07 13.14 -20.41
N GLN A 29 2.99 13.77 -19.23
CA GLN A 29 2.95 15.22 -19.08
C GLN A 29 4.34 15.88 -19.19
N GLY A 30 5.41 15.09 -19.38
CA GLY A 30 6.78 15.57 -19.55
C GLY A 30 7.55 15.78 -18.25
N TRP A 31 7.07 15.24 -17.12
CA TRP A 31 7.77 15.33 -15.84
C TRP A 31 8.84 14.24 -15.70
N ASN A 32 9.97 14.59 -15.08
CA ASN A 32 10.93 13.61 -14.58
C ASN A 32 10.47 13.09 -13.22
N VAL A 33 10.17 11.80 -13.13
CA VAL A 33 9.54 11.16 -11.97
C VAL A 33 10.52 10.19 -11.32
N CYS A 34 10.64 10.24 -10.00
CA CYS A 34 11.20 9.15 -9.22
C CYS A 34 10.11 8.49 -8.40
N ILE A 35 9.99 7.17 -8.48
CA ILE A 35 9.20 6.39 -7.55
C ILE A 35 10.11 5.98 -6.40
N LEU A 36 9.75 6.37 -5.18
CA LEU A 36 10.42 5.93 -3.97
C LEU A 36 9.58 4.87 -3.29
N GLU A 37 9.98 3.63 -3.50
CA GLU A 37 9.32 2.49 -2.90
C GLU A 37 9.89 2.23 -1.50
N ASN A 38 9.02 2.03 -0.53
CA ASN A 38 9.40 1.83 0.85
C ASN A 38 8.95 0.43 1.30
N ASP A 39 9.73 -0.61 0.97
CA ASP A 39 9.40 -2.00 1.30
C ASP A 39 10.09 -2.44 2.61
N PHE A 40 9.27 -2.96 3.53
CA PHE A 40 9.71 -3.64 4.75
C PHE A 40 9.88 -5.16 4.53
N GLY A 41 9.62 -5.67 3.32
CA GLY A 41 9.65 -7.07 2.93
C GLY A 41 10.98 -7.53 2.28
N ALA A 42 11.20 -8.86 2.32
CA ALA A 42 12.39 -9.50 1.75
C ALA A 42 12.33 -9.70 0.22
N VAL A 43 11.18 -9.45 -0.41
CA VAL A 43 11.05 -9.58 -1.87
C VAL A 43 10.25 -8.42 -2.45
N ASN A 44 10.94 -7.69 -3.30
CA ASN A 44 10.44 -6.49 -3.94
C ASN A 44 9.56 -6.84 -5.15
N VAL A 45 8.33 -7.27 -4.86
CA VAL A 45 7.26 -7.56 -5.85
C VAL A 45 6.87 -6.29 -6.62
N ASP A 46 6.94 -5.14 -5.95
CA ASP A 46 6.43 -3.89 -6.47
C ASP A 46 7.37 -3.29 -7.55
N VAL A 47 8.69 -3.49 -7.44
CA VAL A 47 9.66 -3.25 -8.53
C VAL A 47 9.23 -3.94 -9.82
N MET A 48 8.83 -5.23 -9.77
CA MET A 48 8.46 -5.98 -10.97
C MET A 48 7.20 -5.42 -11.65
N LEU A 49 6.25 -4.90 -10.88
CA LEU A 49 5.02 -4.30 -11.41
C LEU A 49 5.25 -2.97 -12.13
N LEU A 50 6.39 -2.33 -11.87
CA LEU A 50 6.74 -1.00 -12.34
C LEU A 50 7.90 -1.00 -13.34
N GLN A 51 8.50 -2.15 -13.65
CA GLN A 51 9.61 -2.25 -14.62
C GLN A 51 9.28 -1.66 -16.00
N ASP A 52 8.03 -1.79 -16.46
CA ASP A 52 7.62 -1.33 -17.78
C ASP A 52 7.46 0.19 -17.89
N ILE A 53 7.44 0.90 -16.76
CA ILE A 53 7.36 2.37 -16.74
C ILE A 53 8.73 3.03 -16.54
N LEU A 54 9.76 2.26 -16.17
CA LEU A 54 11.11 2.78 -16.00
C LEU A 54 11.73 3.17 -17.36
N GLY A 55 12.47 4.27 -17.39
CA GLY A 55 13.11 4.80 -18.59
C GLY A 55 13.63 6.22 -18.39
N ASP A 56 13.93 6.93 -19.48
CA ASP A 56 14.62 8.22 -19.46
C ASP A 56 13.99 9.30 -18.55
N HIS A 57 12.70 9.20 -18.27
CA HIS A 57 11.94 10.16 -17.46
C HIS A 57 11.33 9.55 -16.19
N CYS A 58 11.60 8.28 -15.90
CA CYS A 58 11.04 7.57 -14.75
C CYS A 58 12.08 6.62 -14.15
N ASP A 59 12.55 6.98 -12.96
CA ASP A 59 13.43 6.14 -12.17
C ASP A 59 12.70 5.59 -10.96
N MET A 60 13.26 4.53 -10.40
CA MET A 60 12.80 3.94 -9.16
C MET A 60 13.95 3.75 -8.20
N GLU A 61 13.72 4.17 -6.97
CA GLU A 61 14.61 4.02 -5.85
C GLU A 61 13.86 3.33 -4.72
N SER A 62 14.59 2.55 -3.92
CA SER A 62 13.99 1.86 -2.77
C SER A 62 14.72 2.21 -1.48
N ILE A 63 13.96 2.21 -0.39
CA ILE A 63 14.51 2.21 0.96
C ILE A 63 14.31 0.81 1.52
N SER A 64 15.40 0.06 1.62
CA SER A 64 15.38 -1.26 2.23
C SER A 64 15.23 -1.15 3.75
N GLY A 65 14.39 -2.02 4.32
CA GLY A 65 14.00 -2.04 5.73
C GLY A 65 15.15 -1.92 6.75
N GLY A 66 14.83 -1.26 7.87
CA GLY A 66 15.62 -1.22 9.11
C GLY A 66 14.82 -1.87 10.25
N CYS A 67 15.51 -2.39 11.27
CA CYS A 67 14.88 -3.14 12.36
C CYS A 67 14.03 -2.28 13.32
N ASP A 68 14.10 -0.95 13.20
CA ASP A 68 13.44 0.01 14.09
C ASP A 68 13.06 1.31 13.35
N CYS A 69 12.09 2.05 13.91
CA CYS A 69 11.54 3.28 13.34
C CYS A 69 12.61 4.38 13.12
N ASP A 70 13.50 4.59 14.09
CA ASP A 70 14.54 5.63 13.99
C ASP A 70 15.50 5.39 12.83
N THR A 71 15.94 4.14 12.67
CA THR A 71 16.81 3.73 11.56
C THR A 71 16.11 3.96 10.22
N HIS A 72 14.82 3.64 10.14
CA HIS A 72 14.02 3.84 8.94
C HIS A 72 13.89 5.32 8.58
N GLN A 73 13.51 6.18 9.53
CA GLN A 73 13.42 7.62 9.30
C GLN A 73 14.75 8.24 8.85
N ARG A 74 15.88 7.81 9.41
CA ARG A 74 17.22 8.27 8.97
C ARG A 74 17.53 7.86 7.53
N ARG A 75 17.14 6.65 7.13
CA ARG A 75 17.32 6.17 5.75
C ARG A 75 16.42 6.93 4.78
N MET A 76 15.17 7.19 5.15
CA MET A 76 14.25 8.03 4.39
C MET A 76 14.84 9.43 4.16
N ARG A 77 15.27 10.10 5.24
CA ARG A 77 15.95 11.41 5.16
C ARG A 77 17.15 11.37 4.21
N THR A 78 18.04 10.39 4.38
CA THR A 78 19.25 10.26 3.55
C THR A 78 18.91 10.03 2.07
N LYS A 79 17.89 9.22 1.78
CA LYS A 79 17.47 8.95 0.41
C LYS A 79 16.83 10.18 -0.24
N LEU A 80 15.95 10.89 0.46
CA LEU A 80 15.36 12.14 -0.03
C LEU A 80 16.45 13.19 -0.30
N ILE A 81 17.46 13.32 0.57
CA ILE A 81 18.61 14.22 0.32
C ILE A 81 19.33 13.86 -0.99
N SER A 82 19.56 12.56 -1.25
CA SER A 82 20.18 12.09 -2.49
C SER A 82 19.31 12.38 -3.72
N LEU A 83 18.01 12.10 -3.63
CA LEU A 83 17.05 12.29 -4.73
C LEU A 83 16.90 13.76 -5.14
N ALA A 84 16.99 14.68 -4.18
CA ALA A 84 16.90 16.12 -4.44
C ALA A 84 17.97 16.63 -5.42
N MET A 85 19.09 15.91 -5.53
CA MET A 85 20.22 16.27 -6.39
C MET A 85 20.18 15.60 -7.76
N GLN A 86 19.22 14.70 -8.02
CA GLN A 86 19.16 13.90 -9.25
C GLN A 86 18.30 14.52 -10.37
N GLY A 87 17.70 15.69 -10.12
CA GLY A 87 17.00 16.47 -11.16
C GLY A 87 15.55 16.06 -11.42
N PHE A 88 14.92 15.29 -10.52
CA PHE A 88 13.50 14.95 -10.61
C PHE A 88 12.59 16.14 -10.34
N ASP A 89 11.46 16.20 -11.06
CA ASP A 89 10.39 17.16 -10.83
C ASP A 89 9.37 16.65 -9.80
N ARG A 90 9.20 15.32 -9.75
CA ARG A 90 8.23 14.62 -8.90
C ARG A 90 8.89 13.43 -8.22
N VAL A 91 8.62 13.28 -6.92
CA VAL A 91 8.89 12.04 -6.18
C VAL A 91 7.55 11.48 -5.73
N ILE A 92 7.20 10.29 -6.23
CA ILE A 92 6.00 9.56 -5.81
C ILE A 92 6.41 8.59 -4.72
N ILE A 93 5.75 8.64 -3.57
CA ILE A 93 6.11 7.82 -2.41
C ILE A 93 4.90 7.06 -1.93
N GLU A 94 5.08 5.77 -1.70
CA GLU A 94 4.18 4.98 -0.87
C GLU A 94 4.79 4.87 0.53
N PRO A 95 4.20 5.49 1.57
CA PRO A 95 4.62 5.23 2.94
C PRO A 95 4.35 3.75 3.25
N SER A 96 5.31 3.08 3.89
CA SER A 96 5.15 1.67 4.27
C SER A 96 3.98 1.52 5.23
N GLY A 97 3.30 0.37 5.26
CA GLY A 97 2.19 0.11 6.19
C GLY A 97 2.55 0.09 7.69
N ILE A 98 3.78 0.46 8.06
CA ILE A 98 4.32 0.62 9.42
C ILE A 98 4.62 2.09 9.73
N PHE A 99 4.59 2.95 8.71
CA PHE A 99 5.02 4.32 8.82
C PHE A 99 3.80 5.21 8.98
N ASP A 100 3.73 5.93 10.10
CA ASP A 100 2.70 6.92 10.35
C ASP A 100 2.85 8.08 9.36
N VAL A 101 1.83 8.34 8.54
CA VAL A 101 1.81 9.42 7.54
C VAL A 101 2.24 10.77 8.15
N ASP A 102 1.94 11.01 9.44
CA ASP A 102 2.35 12.22 10.15
C ASP A 102 3.88 12.36 10.25
N GLU A 103 4.60 11.26 10.53
CA GLU A 103 6.06 11.27 10.61
C GLU A 103 6.71 11.64 9.25
N PHE A 104 6.00 11.40 8.15
CA PHE A 104 6.52 11.67 6.80
C PHE A 104 6.45 13.17 6.56
N PHE A 105 5.34 13.78 6.98
CA PHE A 105 5.22 15.23 6.98
C PHE A 105 6.30 15.85 7.85
N ASP A 106 6.57 15.33 9.05
CA ASP A 106 7.65 15.82 9.91
C ASP A 106 9.02 15.76 9.20
N ILE A 107 9.35 14.65 8.55
CA ILE A 107 10.58 14.50 7.76
C ILE A 107 10.67 15.56 6.66
N LEU A 108 9.59 15.84 5.93
CA LEU A 108 9.61 16.86 4.88
C LEU A 108 9.70 18.29 5.39
N HIS A 109 9.29 18.55 6.64
CA HIS A 109 9.42 19.86 7.27
C HIS A 109 10.79 20.10 7.94
N ASP A 110 11.61 19.05 8.08
CA ASP A 110 12.97 19.17 8.62
C ASP A 110 13.94 19.81 7.61
N GLU A 111 14.89 20.61 8.11
CA GLU A 111 16.01 21.06 7.28
C GLU A 111 16.96 19.89 6.94
N PRO A 112 17.51 19.81 5.71
CA PRO A 112 17.35 20.74 4.60
C PRO A 112 16.20 20.38 3.63
N LEU A 113 15.38 19.38 3.95
CA LEU A 113 14.36 18.85 3.05
C LEU A 113 13.25 19.87 2.77
N ASP A 114 12.90 20.69 3.76
CA ASP A 114 11.96 21.82 3.66
C ASP A 114 12.30 22.81 2.52
N LYS A 115 13.58 22.94 2.19
CA LYS A 115 14.09 23.83 1.12
C LYS A 115 14.14 23.16 -0.25
N TRP A 116 14.09 21.84 -0.30
CA TRP A 116 14.24 21.06 -1.54
C TRP A 116 12.94 20.44 -2.00
N TYR A 117 12.05 20.13 -1.06
CA TYR A 117 10.78 19.48 -1.30
C TYR A 117 9.60 20.36 -0.90
N ARG A 118 8.50 20.17 -1.62
CA ARG A 118 7.18 20.65 -1.21
C ARG A 118 6.18 19.52 -1.30
N MET A 119 5.22 19.51 -0.39
CA MET A 119 4.11 18.58 -0.49
C MET A 119 3.24 18.92 -1.70
N GLY A 120 2.97 17.92 -2.53
CA GLY A 120 2.10 17.99 -3.69
C GLY A 120 0.74 17.41 -3.37
N ASN A 121 0.50 16.20 -3.87
CA ASN A 121 -0.76 15.50 -3.73
C ASN A 121 -0.68 14.44 -2.63
N VAL A 122 -1.74 14.31 -1.82
CA VAL A 122 -1.96 13.11 -0.99
C VAL A 122 -3.16 12.39 -1.58
N ILE A 123 -2.94 11.19 -2.10
CA ILE A 123 -3.94 10.39 -2.80
C ILE A 123 -4.13 9.10 -2.01
N ALA A 124 -5.31 8.94 -1.42
CA ALA A 124 -5.62 7.76 -0.63
C ALA A 124 -6.34 6.72 -1.49
N ILE A 125 -5.81 5.49 -1.52
CA ILE A 125 -6.40 4.37 -2.23
C ILE A 125 -7.19 3.49 -1.26
N VAL A 126 -8.49 3.36 -1.51
CA VAL A 126 -9.43 2.59 -0.67
C VAL A 126 -10.15 1.55 -1.53
N ASP A 127 -10.23 0.30 -1.08
CA ASP A 127 -11.00 -0.72 -1.80
C ASP A 127 -12.49 -0.36 -1.83
N ALA A 128 -13.13 -0.37 -2.99
CA ALA A 128 -14.56 -0.08 -3.12
C ALA A 128 -15.44 -1.03 -2.28
N LYS A 129 -14.93 -2.22 -1.94
CA LYS A 129 -15.56 -3.22 -1.07
C LYS A 129 -14.85 -3.37 0.26
N GLN A 130 -14.23 -2.30 0.76
CA GLN A 130 -13.54 -2.28 2.05
C GLN A 130 -14.40 -2.91 3.15
N GLU A 131 -13.80 -3.79 3.94
CA GLU A 131 -14.50 -4.44 5.05
C GLU A 131 -14.90 -3.40 6.09
N GLN A 132 -16.17 -3.44 6.51
CA GLN A 132 -16.77 -2.42 7.39
C GLN A 132 -16.73 -2.80 8.88
N GLN A 133 -16.20 -3.98 9.20
CA GLN A 133 -16.06 -4.47 10.56
C GLN A 133 -14.57 -4.56 10.93
N LEU A 134 -13.84 -3.46 10.72
CA LEU A 134 -12.44 -3.37 11.18
C LEU A 134 -12.38 -3.31 12.72
N SER A 135 -11.28 -3.80 13.27
CA SER A 135 -10.94 -3.53 14.67
C SER A 135 -10.74 -2.02 14.88
N PRO A 136 -10.85 -1.49 16.11
CA PRO A 136 -10.62 -0.07 16.39
C PRO A 136 -9.29 0.45 15.84
N GLN A 137 -8.23 -0.35 15.96
CA GLN A 137 -6.90 0.00 15.46
C GLN A 137 -6.85 0.03 13.93
N SER A 138 -7.46 -0.94 13.25
CA SER A 138 -7.54 -0.96 11.79
C SER A 138 -8.44 0.15 11.24
N ALA A 139 -9.53 0.49 11.94
CA ALA A 139 -10.35 1.64 11.62
C ALA A 139 -9.58 2.95 11.80
N TYR A 140 -8.76 3.07 12.84
CA TYR A 140 -7.83 4.19 13.00
C TYR A 140 -6.84 4.26 11.83
N LEU A 141 -6.21 3.15 11.43
CA LEU A 141 -5.26 3.14 10.32
C LEU A 141 -5.92 3.54 9.00
N LEU A 142 -7.14 3.07 8.74
CA LEU A 142 -7.93 3.52 7.59
C LEU A 142 -8.17 5.05 7.64
N ALA A 143 -8.48 5.59 8.82
CA ALA A 143 -8.69 7.02 9.03
C ALA A 143 -7.41 7.83 8.85
N SER A 144 -6.28 7.44 9.48
CA SER A 144 -5.01 8.16 9.41
C SER A 144 -4.44 8.21 7.99
N GLU A 145 -4.51 7.09 7.26
CA GLU A 145 -4.08 6.98 5.87
C GLU A 145 -4.87 7.88 4.90
N THR A 146 -6.08 8.30 5.29
CA THR A 146 -6.95 9.10 4.42
C THR A 146 -7.12 10.54 4.90
N ALA A 147 -6.86 10.85 6.17
CA ALA A 147 -7.18 12.15 6.77
C ALA A 147 -6.62 13.34 5.99
N ASN A 148 -5.35 13.25 5.57
CA ASN A 148 -4.67 14.32 4.84
C ASN A 148 -4.86 14.26 3.31
N ALA A 149 -5.68 13.33 2.81
CA ALA A 149 -5.89 13.13 1.38
C ALA A 149 -6.67 14.30 0.72
N GLY A 150 -6.10 14.80 -0.37
CA GLY A 150 -6.77 15.71 -1.29
C GLY A 150 -7.85 14.99 -2.10
N MET A 151 -7.63 13.71 -2.40
CA MET A 151 -8.58 12.85 -3.10
C MET A 151 -8.48 11.41 -2.59
N VAL A 152 -9.64 10.76 -2.48
CA VAL A 152 -9.75 9.30 -2.30
C VAL A 152 -10.07 8.68 -3.64
N VAL A 153 -9.32 7.66 -4.03
CA VAL A 153 -9.59 6.85 -5.23
C VAL A 153 -10.07 5.48 -4.79
N LEU A 154 -11.28 5.11 -5.20
CA LEU A 154 -11.80 3.77 -4.96
C LEU A 154 -11.17 2.78 -5.94
N SER A 155 -10.43 1.81 -5.40
CA SER A 155 -9.93 0.68 -6.18
C SER A 155 -11.00 -0.37 -6.38
N ARG A 156 -10.83 -1.23 -7.39
CA ARG A 156 -11.76 -2.34 -7.69
C ARG A 156 -13.22 -1.90 -7.84
N SER A 157 -13.47 -0.64 -8.22
CA SER A 157 -14.81 -0.08 -8.34
C SER A 157 -15.67 -0.80 -9.38
N GLN A 158 -15.06 -1.45 -10.37
CA GLN A 158 -15.74 -2.31 -11.34
C GLN A 158 -16.38 -3.56 -10.72
N LEU A 159 -15.96 -3.95 -9.50
CA LEU A 159 -16.51 -5.08 -8.75
C LEU A 159 -17.57 -4.66 -7.72
N ALA A 160 -17.83 -3.35 -7.59
CA ALA A 160 -18.72 -2.79 -6.59
C ALA A 160 -19.90 -2.06 -7.25
N THR A 161 -21.08 -2.21 -6.66
CA THR A 161 -22.25 -1.41 -7.00
C THR A 161 -22.10 0.03 -6.47
N PRO A 162 -22.84 1.01 -7.01
CA PRO A 162 -22.87 2.36 -6.46
C PRO A 162 -23.20 2.41 -4.97
N ALA A 163 -24.13 1.55 -4.52
CA ALA A 163 -24.51 1.47 -3.11
C ALA A 163 -23.37 0.94 -2.22
N GLU A 164 -22.59 -0.05 -2.68
CA GLU A 164 -21.41 -0.55 -1.95
C GLU A 164 -20.34 0.54 -1.86
N MET A 165 -20.08 1.27 -2.94
CA MET A 165 -19.13 2.39 -2.94
C MET A 165 -19.55 3.50 -1.97
N ASP A 166 -20.83 3.88 -1.95
CA ASP A 166 -21.32 4.88 -1.00
C ASP A 166 -21.26 4.37 0.44
N SER A 167 -21.52 3.09 0.66
CA SER A 167 -21.37 2.45 1.97
C SER A 167 -19.93 2.49 2.47
N THR A 168 -18.96 2.20 1.59
CA THR A 168 -17.52 2.34 1.88
C THR A 168 -17.13 3.77 2.23
N VAL A 169 -17.60 4.77 1.48
CA VAL A 169 -17.33 6.19 1.78
C VAL A 169 -17.96 6.62 3.10
N ASN A 170 -19.17 6.15 3.40
CA ASN A 170 -19.83 6.41 4.68
C ASN A 170 -19.06 5.78 5.85
N TYR A 171 -18.58 4.55 5.68
CA TYR A 171 -17.76 3.88 6.68
C TYR A 171 -16.43 4.62 6.92
N LEU A 172 -15.76 5.07 5.86
CA LEU A 172 -14.56 5.89 5.95
C LEU A 172 -14.80 7.19 6.74
N ASN A 173 -15.89 7.90 6.42
CA ASN A 173 -16.28 9.12 7.12
C ASN A 173 -16.58 8.87 8.60
N HIS A 174 -17.20 7.73 8.91
CA HIS A 174 -17.47 7.34 10.29
C HIS A 174 -16.17 7.00 11.03
N ALA A 175 -15.23 6.28 10.41
CA ALA A 175 -13.92 6.00 11.01
C ALA A 175 -13.15 7.30 11.31
N LEU A 176 -13.16 8.27 10.41
CA LEU A 176 -12.58 9.60 10.64
C LEU A 176 -13.25 10.30 11.84
N GLU A 177 -14.57 10.28 11.91
CA GLU A 177 -15.33 10.87 13.02
C GLU A 177 -15.00 10.25 14.37
N GLN A 178 -14.92 8.92 14.45
CA GLN A 178 -14.58 8.20 15.67
C GLN A 178 -13.17 8.52 16.17
N ASN A 179 -12.28 8.96 15.28
CA ASN A 179 -10.92 9.37 15.61
C ASN A 179 -10.79 10.90 15.69
N GLY A 180 -11.88 11.64 15.96
CA GLY A 180 -11.85 13.09 16.17
C GLY A 180 -11.54 13.93 14.93
N CYS A 181 -11.55 13.33 13.74
CA CYS A 181 -11.26 14.02 12.49
C CYS A 181 -12.53 14.69 11.92
N ALA A 182 -12.46 15.99 11.66
CA ALA A 182 -13.55 16.75 11.04
C ALA A 182 -13.68 16.51 9.52
N ARG A 183 -12.69 15.85 8.90
CA ARG A 183 -12.66 15.59 7.47
C ARG A 183 -13.82 14.70 7.05
N ARG A 184 -14.51 15.08 5.98
CA ARG A 184 -15.54 14.26 5.33
C ARG A 184 -15.29 14.22 3.82
N PHE A 185 -15.38 13.03 3.26
CA PHE A 185 -15.25 12.73 1.84
C PHE A 185 -16.60 12.69 1.16
N GLY A 186 -16.67 13.25 -0.05
CA GLY A 186 -17.85 13.31 -0.90
C GLY A 186 -17.50 13.55 -2.37
N ALA A 187 -17.31 14.82 -2.75
CA ALA A 187 -16.97 15.20 -4.13
C ALA A 187 -15.51 14.89 -4.50
N ASP A 188 -14.67 14.75 -3.51
CA ASP A 188 -13.24 14.38 -3.55
C ASP A 188 -13.02 12.86 -3.52
N VAL A 189 -14.05 12.09 -3.94
CA VAL A 189 -13.96 10.64 -4.11
C VAL A 189 -14.10 10.28 -5.59
N LEU A 190 -13.04 9.72 -6.17
CA LEU A 190 -13.03 9.17 -7.51
C LEU A 190 -13.51 7.71 -7.48
N ARG A 191 -14.67 7.46 -8.09
CA ARG A 191 -15.37 6.15 -8.08
C ARG A 191 -15.23 5.36 -9.39
N LYS A 192 -14.19 5.64 -10.18
CA LYS A 192 -13.99 5.08 -11.52
C LYS A 192 -12.92 3.99 -11.51
N ASN A 193 -13.13 2.97 -12.34
CA ASN A 193 -12.11 1.95 -12.59
C ASN A 193 -10.89 2.60 -13.23
N TRP A 194 -9.69 2.14 -12.86
CA TRP A 194 -8.44 2.74 -13.26
C TRP A 194 -8.14 2.59 -14.75
N GLU A 195 -8.65 1.50 -15.33
CA GLU A 195 -8.59 1.26 -16.78
C GLU A 195 -9.46 2.25 -17.58
N ASP A 196 -10.46 2.84 -16.92
CA ASP A 196 -11.41 3.79 -17.52
C ASP A 196 -11.10 5.25 -17.16
N LEU A 197 -9.96 5.51 -16.49
CA LEU A 197 -9.56 6.88 -16.13
C LEU A 197 -9.15 7.66 -17.36
N THR A 198 -9.85 8.77 -17.60
CA THR A 198 -9.50 9.69 -18.67
C THR A 198 -8.31 10.56 -18.27
N PRO A 199 -7.62 11.20 -19.23
CA PRO A 199 -6.60 12.20 -18.91
C PRO A 199 -7.13 13.34 -18.02
N GLN A 200 -8.43 13.66 -18.10
CA GLN A 200 -9.06 14.67 -17.23
C GLN A 200 -9.19 14.18 -15.79
N ASP A 201 -9.55 12.90 -15.59
CA ASP A 201 -9.63 12.31 -14.26
C ASP A 201 -8.23 12.30 -13.60
N LEU A 202 -7.20 11.88 -14.35
CA LEU A 202 -5.82 11.87 -13.88
C LEU A 202 -5.26 13.28 -13.65
N ALA A 203 -5.67 14.28 -14.43
CA ALA A 203 -5.35 15.68 -14.17
C ALA A 203 -5.97 16.18 -12.86
N ALA A 204 -7.21 15.78 -12.54
CA ALA A 204 -7.86 16.12 -11.28
C ALA A 204 -7.16 15.47 -10.08
N VAL A 205 -6.75 14.21 -10.20
CA VAL A 205 -5.90 13.51 -9.22
C VAL A 205 -4.57 14.25 -9.04
N ALA A 206 -3.91 14.62 -10.15
CA ALA A 206 -2.62 15.33 -10.17
C ALA A 206 -2.66 16.75 -9.58
N ALA A 207 -3.86 17.29 -9.36
CA ALA A 207 -4.11 18.62 -8.82
C ALA A 207 -4.95 18.59 -7.53
N CYS A 208 -5.12 17.43 -6.89
CA CYS A 208 -5.96 17.30 -5.70
C CYS A 208 -5.35 17.98 -4.47
N GLY A 209 -4.03 18.16 -4.47
CA GLY A 209 -3.26 18.69 -3.35
C GLY A 209 -3.28 17.77 -2.13
N SER A 210 -2.88 18.33 -1.00
CA SER A 210 -3.02 17.73 0.32
C SER A 210 -4.03 18.53 1.15
N LYS A 211 -4.59 17.90 2.18
CA LYS A 211 -5.38 18.57 3.21
C LYS A 211 -4.63 18.49 4.52
N GLN A 212 -4.67 19.56 5.30
CA GLN A 212 -4.22 19.51 6.68
C GLN A 212 -5.43 19.11 7.53
N ALA A 213 -5.42 17.89 8.03
CA ALA A 213 -6.45 17.38 8.92
C ALA A 213 -5.84 17.10 10.31
N SER A 214 -6.60 17.41 11.34
CA SER A 214 -6.29 17.03 12.71
C SER A 214 -7.21 15.89 13.14
N TYR A 215 -6.64 14.92 13.84
CA TYR A 215 -7.32 13.75 14.37
C TYR A 215 -6.63 13.31 15.66
N GLU A 216 -7.33 12.52 16.47
CA GLU A 216 -6.79 11.99 17.72
C GLU A 216 -5.86 10.82 17.40
N LYS A 217 -4.56 11.02 17.63
CA LYS A 217 -3.55 9.99 17.43
C LYS A 217 -3.76 8.86 18.42
N MET A 218 -4.06 7.67 17.93
CA MET A 218 -4.15 6.47 18.75
C MET A 218 -2.73 5.93 18.97
N HIS A 219 -2.29 5.87 20.22
CA HIS A 219 -0.99 5.31 20.57
C HIS A 219 -1.08 3.78 20.64
N PHE A 220 -0.52 3.12 19.64
CA PHE A 220 -0.28 1.67 19.61
C PHE A 220 0.97 1.41 18.77
N ASP A 221 1.61 0.26 18.97
CA ASP A 221 2.65 -0.18 18.05
C ASP A 221 1.96 -0.66 16.77
N GLN A 222 2.22 -0.02 15.61
CA GLN A 222 1.63 -0.47 14.34
C GLN A 222 2.00 -1.93 14.02
N HIS A 223 3.12 -2.43 14.56
CA HIS A 223 3.52 -3.85 14.49
C HIS A 223 2.58 -4.78 15.27
N ASP A 224 1.85 -4.28 16.27
CA ASP A 224 0.88 -5.08 17.04
C ASP A 224 -0.47 -5.21 16.31
N VAL A 225 -0.78 -4.31 15.36
CA VAL A 225 -2.04 -4.35 14.60
C VAL A 225 -1.93 -5.29 13.42
N PHE A 226 -0.89 -5.13 12.60
CA PHE A 226 -0.61 -6.04 11.49
C PHE A 226 0.72 -6.73 11.71
N SER A 227 0.67 -8.06 11.79
CA SER A 227 1.86 -8.90 11.85
C SER A 227 2.06 -9.62 10.52
N SER A 228 3.32 -9.83 10.16
CA SER A 228 3.71 -10.66 9.01
C SER A 228 4.42 -11.91 9.51
N LEU A 229 3.89 -13.09 9.17
CA LEU A 229 4.52 -14.37 9.44
C LEU A 229 5.16 -14.91 8.17
N TYR A 230 6.46 -15.15 8.24
CA TYR A 230 7.28 -15.66 7.15
C TYR A 230 7.46 -17.17 7.29
N PHE A 231 7.19 -17.88 6.20
CA PHE A 231 7.33 -19.32 6.06
C PHE A 231 8.25 -19.61 4.87
N ILE A 232 9.51 -19.90 5.17
CA ILE A 232 10.57 -20.15 4.16
C ILE A 232 10.76 -21.67 4.03
N ASP A 233 11.07 -22.13 2.82
CA ASP A 233 11.34 -23.55 2.49
C ASP A 233 10.20 -24.50 2.90
N ARG A 234 8.97 -24.00 2.87
CA ARG A 234 7.75 -24.75 3.14
C ARG A 234 7.12 -25.20 1.83
N HIS A 235 7.78 -26.17 1.19
CA HIS A 235 7.34 -26.70 -0.08
C HIS A 235 5.98 -27.40 0.07
N LEU A 236 5.02 -27.00 -0.77
CA LEU A 236 3.73 -27.67 -0.91
C LEU A 236 3.44 -27.83 -2.40
N PRO A 237 2.92 -28.99 -2.84
CA PRO A 237 2.38 -29.11 -4.19
C PRO A 237 1.33 -28.03 -4.44
N LEU A 238 1.36 -27.40 -5.62
CA LEU A 238 0.45 -26.29 -5.97
C LEU A 238 -1.02 -26.54 -5.61
N PRO A 239 -1.62 -27.72 -5.88
CA PRO A 239 -3.00 -27.98 -5.46
C PRO A 239 -3.21 -27.84 -3.95
N ARG A 240 -2.28 -28.38 -3.15
CA ARG A 240 -2.34 -28.30 -1.69
C ARG A 240 -2.10 -26.89 -1.18
N LEU A 241 -1.18 -26.15 -1.79
CA LEU A 241 -0.95 -24.75 -1.45
C LEU A 241 -2.23 -23.91 -1.62
N LYS A 242 -2.95 -24.11 -2.73
CA LYS A 242 -4.23 -23.42 -2.98
C LYS A 242 -5.28 -23.75 -1.91
N GLU A 243 -5.36 -25.01 -1.51
CA GLU A 243 -6.26 -25.43 -0.42
C GLU A 243 -5.88 -24.76 0.90
N VAL A 244 -4.60 -24.84 1.29
CA VAL A 244 -4.08 -24.22 2.52
C VAL A 244 -4.38 -22.72 2.55
N VAL A 245 -4.14 -22.00 1.46
CA VAL A 245 -4.46 -20.56 1.37
C VAL A 245 -5.94 -20.30 1.66
N ASN A 246 -6.84 -21.09 1.08
CA ASN A 246 -8.28 -20.95 1.31
C ASN A 246 -8.69 -21.32 2.74
N GLU A 247 -8.13 -22.40 3.29
CA GLU A 247 -8.35 -22.84 4.67
C GLU A 247 -7.95 -21.75 5.66
N LEU A 248 -6.82 -21.09 5.43
CA LEU A 248 -6.31 -20.02 6.29
C LEU A 248 -7.22 -18.79 6.31
N PHE A 249 -7.73 -18.36 5.15
CA PHE A 249 -8.69 -17.26 5.12
C PHE A 249 -10.02 -17.59 5.82
N ALA A 250 -10.36 -18.89 5.92
CA ALA A 250 -11.60 -19.37 6.53
C ALA A 250 -11.46 -19.68 8.03
N ASP A 251 -10.26 -20.01 8.52
CA ASP A 251 -10.04 -20.38 9.91
C ASP A 251 -9.78 -19.16 10.81
N ALA A 252 -10.78 -18.78 11.60
CA ALA A 252 -10.67 -17.72 12.58
C ALA A 252 -9.61 -18.00 13.67
N SER A 253 -9.22 -19.26 13.90
CA SER A 253 -8.18 -19.62 14.88
C SER A 253 -6.78 -19.17 14.46
N CYS A 254 -6.58 -18.94 13.17
CA CYS A 254 -5.35 -18.41 12.58
C CYS A 254 -5.18 -16.89 12.80
N GLY A 255 -6.20 -16.20 13.32
CA GLY A 255 -6.28 -14.75 13.36
C GLY A 255 -6.99 -14.18 12.12
N ARG A 256 -7.03 -12.85 12.00
CA ARG A 256 -7.68 -12.19 10.87
C ARG A 256 -6.70 -12.01 9.73
N ILE A 257 -6.59 -13.03 8.87
CA ILE A 257 -5.73 -12.97 7.68
C ILE A 257 -6.35 -12.05 6.63
N MET A 258 -5.54 -11.11 6.15
CA MET A 258 -5.94 -10.12 5.15
C MET A 258 -5.31 -10.38 3.79
N ARG A 259 -4.04 -10.82 3.79
CA ARG A 259 -3.29 -11.08 2.57
C ARG A 259 -2.30 -12.22 2.79
N ILE A 260 -2.14 -13.04 1.75
CA ILE A 260 -1.05 -14.02 1.66
C ILE A 260 -0.29 -13.70 0.38
N LYS A 261 1.00 -13.41 0.49
CA LYS A 261 1.89 -13.17 -0.67
C LYS A 261 3.11 -14.06 -0.59
N GLY A 262 3.73 -14.38 -1.71
CA GLY A 262 4.93 -15.19 -1.69
C GLY A 262 5.35 -15.73 -3.04
N PHE A 263 6.32 -16.62 -3.01
CA PHE A 263 6.80 -17.34 -4.19
C PHE A 263 6.86 -18.82 -3.88
N THR A 264 6.48 -19.61 -4.87
CA THR A 264 6.53 -21.07 -4.82
C THR A 264 7.03 -21.59 -6.16
N SER A 265 7.32 -22.88 -6.23
CA SER A 265 7.68 -23.56 -7.48
C SER A 265 6.75 -24.72 -7.75
N ASP A 266 6.41 -24.90 -9.02
CA ASP A 266 5.67 -26.06 -9.51
C ASP A 266 6.60 -27.16 -10.09
N GLY A 267 7.91 -27.01 -9.88
CA GLY A 267 8.96 -27.88 -10.44
C GLY A 267 9.40 -27.53 -11.86
N ASN A 268 8.62 -26.73 -12.60
CA ASN A 268 8.94 -26.28 -13.96
C ASN A 268 9.30 -24.79 -14.04
N GLY A 269 8.94 -24.01 -13.02
CA GLY A 269 9.26 -22.60 -12.91
C GLY A 269 8.93 -22.03 -11.53
N TRP A 270 9.13 -20.72 -11.41
CA TRP A 270 8.76 -19.97 -10.22
C TRP A 270 7.41 -19.28 -10.45
N LEU A 271 6.61 -19.24 -9.40
CA LEU A 271 5.30 -18.62 -9.39
C LEU A 271 5.22 -17.63 -8.24
N GLU A 272 4.75 -16.44 -8.54
CA GLU A 272 4.32 -15.45 -7.56
C GLU A 272 2.89 -15.76 -7.12
N LEU A 273 2.69 -15.93 -5.81
CA LEU A 273 1.39 -16.04 -5.16
C LEU A 273 0.98 -14.67 -4.62
N ASN A 274 -0.22 -14.23 -5.00
CA ASN A 274 -0.89 -13.09 -4.39
C ASN A 274 -2.35 -13.46 -4.10
N ALA A 275 -2.73 -13.51 -2.82
CA ALA A 275 -4.06 -13.88 -2.36
C ALA A 275 -4.63 -12.88 -1.34
N SER A 276 -5.92 -12.59 -1.49
CA SER A 276 -6.81 -11.94 -0.52
C SER A 276 -7.98 -12.88 -0.24
N ARG A 277 -8.89 -12.49 0.67
CA ARG A 277 -10.08 -13.29 1.01
C ARG A 277 -10.94 -13.64 -0.22
N ASP A 278 -11.02 -12.75 -1.20
CA ASP A 278 -11.91 -12.90 -2.36
C ASP A 278 -11.22 -13.44 -3.62
N ALA A 279 -9.89 -13.37 -3.68
CA ALA A 279 -9.16 -13.69 -4.90
C ALA A 279 -7.77 -14.23 -4.61
N MET A 280 -7.35 -15.20 -5.42
CA MET A 280 -5.99 -15.74 -5.41
C MET A 280 -5.46 -15.80 -6.85
N THR A 281 -4.24 -15.30 -7.04
CA THR A 281 -3.55 -15.28 -8.32
C THR A 281 -2.18 -15.94 -8.21
N LEU A 282 -1.80 -16.64 -9.28
CA LEU A 282 -0.47 -17.25 -9.45
C LEU A 282 0.08 -16.80 -10.80
N LYS A 283 1.25 -16.15 -10.81
CA LYS A 283 1.87 -15.63 -12.03
C LYS A 283 3.29 -16.17 -12.22
N PRO A 284 3.68 -16.60 -13.43
CA PRO A 284 5.05 -17.01 -13.71
C PRO A 284 6.07 -15.88 -13.51
N ILE A 285 7.20 -16.21 -12.91
CA ILE A 285 8.34 -15.30 -12.74
C ILE A 285 9.66 -16.01 -13.08
N ALA A 286 10.71 -15.23 -13.37
CA ALA A 286 11.98 -15.79 -13.84
C ALA A 286 12.78 -16.49 -12.74
N LYS A 287 12.86 -15.91 -11.54
CA LYS A 287 13.64 -16.44 -10.43
C LYS A 287 13.12 -15.88 -9.10
N ALA A 288 12.98 -16.74 -8.10
CA ALA A 288 12.70 -16.35 -6.72
C ALA A 288 13.28 -17.36 -5.73
N GLN A 289 12.99 -17.16 -4.46
CA GLN A 289 13.18 -18.12 -3.38
C GLN A 289 11.80 -18.49 -2.82
N GLU A 290 11.62 -19.74 -2.42
CA GLU A 290 10.34 -20.20 -1.86
C GLU A 290 10.09 -19.54 -0.50
N VAL A 291 9.04 -18.72 -0.44
CA VAL A 291 8.62 -18.03 0.78
C VAL A 291 7.14 -17.73 0.70
N ILE A 292 6.40 -18.00 1.77
CA ILE A 292 5.01 -17.58 1.95
C ILE A 292 4.96 -16.61 3.11
N ILE A 293 4.31 -15.48 2.90
CA ILE A 293 4.14 -14.40 3.87
C ILE A 293 2.65 -14.26 4.14
N VAL A 294 2.24 -14.53 5.37
CA VAL A 294 0.86 -14.34 5.84
C VAL A 294 0.80 -13.02 6.59
N ILE A 295 -0.12 -12.14 6.20
CA ILE A 295 -0.26 -10.80 6.74
C ILE A 295 -1.69 -10.60 7.27
N GLY A 296 -1.82 -10.12 8.50
CA GLY A 296 -3.11 -9.89 9.13
C GLY A 296 -3.03 -9.49 10.60
N GLU A 297 -4.19 -9.43 11.25
CA GLU A 297 -4.32 -9.01 12.65
C GLU A 297 -4.32 -10.23 13.58
N GLN A 298 -3.63 -10.10 14.73
CA GLN A 298 -3.62 -11.12 15.79
C GLN A 298 -3.29 -12.53 15.26
N LEU A 299 -2.30 -12.63 14.35
CA LEU A 299 -1.96 -13.89 13.70
C LEU A 299 -1.47 -14.92 14.72
N ASN A 300 -2.05 -16.11 14.68
CA ASN A 300 -1.63 -17.22 15.51
C ASN A 300 -0.68 -18.14 14.72
N ARG A 301 0.63 -17.94 14.91
CA ARG A 301 1.66 -18.74 14.22
C ARG A 301 1.44 -20.25 14.37
N ALA A 302 1.10 -20.73 15.57
CA ALA A 302 0.96 -22.16 15.80
C ALA A 302 -0.26 -22.76 15.07
N ALA A 303 -1.38 -22.02 15.03
CA ALA A 303 -2.57 -22.42 14.27
C ALA A 303 -2.28 -22.41 12.77
N ILE A 304 -1.66 -21.33 12.27
CA ILE A 304 -1.24 -21.20 10.88
C ILE A 304 -0.32 -22.36 10.51
N GLU A 305 0.76 -22.62 11.26
CA GLU A 305 1.69 -23.73 11.01
C GLU A 305 1.03 -25.13 11.01
N ALA A 306 -0.11 -25.30 11.67
CA ALA A 306 -0.83 -26.57 11.67
C ALA A 306 -1.37 -26.94 10.27
N HIS A 307 -1.71 -25.95 9.44
CA HIS A 307 -2.17 -26.17 8.05
C HIS A 307 -1.04 -26.60 7.10
N TRP A 308 0.22 -26.35 7.48
CA TRP A 308 1.41 -26.68 6.68
C TRP A 308 1.90 -28.11 6.86
N LYS A 309 1.26 -28.90 7.72
CA LYS A 309 1.59 -30.32 7.85
C LYS A 309 1.06 -31.04 6.62
N GLU A 310 1.96 -31.76 5.94
CA GLU A 310 1.55 -32.74 4.93
C GLU A 310 0.59 -33.74 5.58
N VAL A 311 -0.55 -33.96 4.93
CA VAL A 311 -1.44 -35.10 5.22
C VAL A 311 -0.88 -36.33 4.53
#